data_AF-A0A957D955-F1
#
_entry.id   AF-A0A957D955-F1
#
_cell.length_a   1.000
_cell.length_b   1.000
_cell.length_c   1.000
_cell.angle_alpha   90.00
_cell.angle_beta   90.00
_cell.angle_gamma   90.00
#
_symmetry.space_group_name_H-M   'P 1'
#
loop_
_entity.id
_entity.type
_entity.pdbx_description
1 polymer ?
#
loop_
_entity_poly.entity_id
_entity_poly.type
_entity_poly.pdbx_seq_one_letter_code
_entity_poly.pdbx_strand_id
1 'polypeptide(L)'
;METILSKYSASISELKKNPTALLAEADGEPIAILNRNIPTAYLIPAAVYEAMLERLEDYELGQIVQERMAEKDNAVEVDINDL
;
A
#
# COMPACT_ATOMS: atom_id res chain seq x y z
N MET A 1 -20.45 9.70 -10.09
CA MET A 1 -20.17 8.38 -9.51
C MET A 1 -18.72 8.41 -9.07
N GLU A 2 -18.45 8.13 -7.79
CA GLU A 2 -17.06 7.99 -7.33
C GLU A 2 -16.48 6.67 -7.87
N THR A 3 -15.24 6.71 -8.30
CA THR A 3 -14.55 5.54 -8.85
C THR A 3 -14.20 4.59 -7.71
N ILE A 4 -14.72 3.36 -7.77
CA ILE A 4 -14.35 2.29 -6.85
C ILE A 4 -13.03 1.68 -7.35
N LEU A 5 -12.00 1.71 -6.51
CA LEU A 5 -10.65 1.20 -6.81
C LEU A 5 -10.48 -0.28 -6.46
N SER A 6 -11.58 -1.02 -6.42
CA SER A 6 -11.59 -2.45 -6.11
C SER A 6 -12.64 -3.17 -6.96
N LYS A 7 -12.37 -4.43 -7.26
CA LYS A 7 -13.32 -5.36 -7.89
C LYS A 7 -14.39 -5.85 -6.91
N TYR A 8 -14.15 -5.71 -5.60
CA TYR A 8 -15.02 -6.16 -4.51
C TYR A 8 -15.58 -4.96 -3.76
N SER A 9 -16.85 -5.05 -3.37
CA SER A 9 -17.49 -4.05 -2.52
C SER A 9 -18.45 -4.69 -1.55
N ALA A 10 -18.52 -4.16 -0.33
CA ALA A 10 -19.44 -4.59 0.70
C ALA A 10 -20.04 -3.38 1.42
N SER A 11 -21.29 -3.46 1.85
CA SER A 11 -21.88 -2.48 2.75
C SER A 11 -21.33 -2.61 4.17
N ILE A 12 -21.46 -1.57 4.98
CA ILE A 12 -21.15 -1.62 6.42
C ILE A 12 -21.92 -2.75 7.13
N SER A 13 -23.14 -3.03 6.69
CA SER A 13 -23.97 -4.10 7.27
C SER A 13 -23.43 -5.49 6.96
N GLU A 14 -22.91 -5.72 5.75
CA GLU A 14 -22.26 -6.99 5.35
C GLU A 14 -20.93 -7.17 6.09
N LEU A 15 -20.15 -6.09 6.18
CA LEU A 15 -18.90 -6.09 6.96
C LEU A 15 -19.12 -6.49 8.41
N LYS A 16 -20.17 -5.95 9.04
CA LYS A 16 -20.53 -6.27 10.43
C LYS A 16 -21.03 -7.71 10.62
N LYS A 17 -21.68 -8.29 9.60
CA LYS A 17 -22.24 -9.64 9.69
C LYS A 17 -21.14 -10.70 9.69
N ASN A 18 -20.22 -10.63 8.73
CA ASN A 18 -19.15 -11.62 8.62
C ASN A 18 -17.92 -11.07 7.87
N PRO A 19 -16.99 -10.41 8.58
CA PRO A 19 -15.80 -9.84 7.95
C PRO A 19 -14.86 -10.92 7.38
N THR A 20 -14.79 -12.10 8.00
CA THR A 20 -13.91 -13.19 7.56
C THR A 20 -14.36 -13.78 6.22
N ALA A 21 -15.67 -13.94 6.00
CA ALA A 21 -16.19 -14.42 4.73
C ALA A 21 -15.87 -13.45 3.59
N LEU A 22 -16.01 -12.14 3.83
CA LEU A 22 -15.66 -11.11 2.85
C LEU A 22 -14.18 -11.16 2.48
N LEU A 23 -13.29 -11.31 3.46
CA LEU A 23 -11.86 -11.44 3.22
C LEU A 23 -11.51 -12.71 2.41
N ALA A 24 -12.21 -13.82 2.66
CA ALA A 24 -12.02 -15.05 1.91
C ALA A 24 -12.51 -14.93 0.46
N GLU A 25 -13.64 -14.25 0.22
CA GLU A 25 -14.17 -14.01 -1.13
C GLU A 25 -13.30 -13.07 -1.97
N ALA A 26 -12.63 -12.12 -1.31
CA ALA A 26 -11.76 -11.16 -1.97
C ALA A 26 -10.40 -11.73 -2.38
N ASP A 27 -10.01 -12.91 -1.88
CA ASP A 27 -8.80 -13.64 -2.27
C ASP A 27 -7.53 -12.77 -2.32
N GLY A 28 -7.33 -11.95 -1.28
CA GLY A 28 -6.20 -11.03 -1.20
C GLY A 28 -6.41 -9.66 -1.85
N GLU A 29 -7.50 -9.43 -2.59
CA GLU A 29 -7.82 -8.10 -3.13
C GLU A 29 -8.44 -7.19 -2.05
N PRO A 30 -8.23 -5.86 -2.13
CA PRO A 30 -8.95 -4.90 -1.30
C PRO A 30 -10.46 -4.97 -1.50
N ILE A 31 -11.27 -4.59 -0.52
CA ILE A 31 -12.73 -4.52 -0.61
C ILE A 31 -13.20 -3.10 -0.32
N ALA A 32 -13.95 -2.48 -1.23
CA ALA A 32 -14.55 -1.18 -1.00
C ALA A 32 -15.72 -1.26 -0.02
N ILE A 33 -15.69 -0.49 1.06
CA ILE A 33 -16.76 -0.43 2.05
C ILE A 33 -17.69 0.74 1.76
N LEU A 34 -18.94 0.42 1.44
CA LEU A 34 -19.96 1.37 1.03
C LEU A 34 -20.87 1.78 2.19
N ASN A 35 -21.14 3.08 2.30
CA ASN A 35 -22.19 3.65 3.14
C ASN A 35 -23.19 4.37 2.23
N ARG A 36 -24.46 3.92 2.21
CA ARG A 36 -25.51 4.48 1.33
C ARG A 36 -25.06 4.58 -0.15
N ASN A 37 -24.41 3.53 -0.66
CA ASN A 37 -23.84 3.44 -2.02
C ASN A 37 -22.69 4.42 -2.32
N ILE A 38 -22.09 5.02 -1.31
CA ILE A 38 -20.90 5.87 -1.43
C ILE A 38 -19.71 5.09 -0.83
N PRO A 39 -18.60 4.92 -1.55
CA PRO A 39 -17.41 4.28 -1.00
C PRO A 39 -16.78 5.16 0.08
N THR A 40 -16.72 4.65 1.31
CA THR A 40 -16.24 5.40 2.50
C THR A 40 -14.93 4.89 3.07
N ALA A 41 -14.56 3.64 2.79
CA ALA A 41 -13.32 3.03 3.25
C ALA A 41 -12.94 1.85 2.36
N TYR A 42 -11.74 1.32 2.54
CA TYR A 42 -11.32 0.04 2.00
C TYR A 42 -10.94 -0.90 3.15
N LEU A 43 -11.40 -2.14 3.09
CA LEU A 43 -10.88 -3.24 3.89
C LEU A 43 -9.77 -3.91 3.08
N ILE A 44 -8.55 -3.84 3.59
CA ILE A 44 -7.37 -4.39 2.91
C ILE A 44 -6.86 -5.58 3.73
N PRO A 45 -6.64 -6.76 3.13
CA PRO A 45 -6.00 -7.88 3.82
C PRO A 45 -4.62 -7.48 4.37
N ALA A 46 -4.28 -7.98 5.56
CA ALA A 46 -3.05 -7.57 6.27
C ALA A 46 -1.78 -7.70 5.40
N ALA A 47 -1.57 -8.86 4.77
CA ALA A 47 -0.42 -9.11 3.91
C ALA A 47 -0.32 -8.14 2.72
N VAL A 48 -1.46 -7.70 2.18
CA VAL A 48 -1.49 -6.72 1.08
C VAL A 48 -1.19 -5.32 1.59
N TYR A 49 -1.71 -4.95 2.76
CA TYR A 49 -1.39 -3.68 3.38
C TYR A 49 0.09 -3.57 3.74
N GLU A 50 0.68 -4.63 4.30
CA GLU A 50 2.10 -4.72 4.62
C GLU A 50 2.96 -4.59 3.35
N ALA A 51 2.63 -5.33 2.28
CA ALA A 51 3.33 -5.23 1.01
C ALA A 51 3.20 -3.84 0.35
N MET A 52 2.09 -3.13 0.57
CA MET A 52 1.95 -1.74 0.11
C MET A 52 2.90 -0.80 0.85
N LEU A 53 3.05 -0.98 2.17
CA LEU A 53 3.96 -0.17 2.98
C LEU A 53 5.43 -0.42 2.62
N GLU A 54 5.81 -1.69 2.44
CA GLU A 54 7.18 -2.06 2.01
C GLU A 54 7.54 -1.38 0.68
N ARG A 55 6.64 -1.40 -0.30
CA ARG A 55 6.86 -0.73 -1.59
C ARG A 55 6.96 0.78 -1.50
N LEU A 56 6.26 1.41 -0.53
CA LEU A 56 6.36 2.85 -0.31
C LEU A 56 7.71 3.21 0.32
N GLU A 57 8.17 2.41 1.28
CA GLU A 57 9.50 2.58 1.88
C GLU A 57 10.62 2.42 0.84
N ASP A 58 10.55 1.38 0.00
CA ASP A 58 11.49 1.17 -1.10
C ASP A 58 11.51 2.35 -2.09
N TYR A 59 10.34 2.94 -2.36
CA TYR A 59 10.23 4.11 -3.23
C TYR A 59 10.93 5.33 -2.61
N GLU A 60 10.69 5.62 -1.34
CA GLU A 60 11.34 6.71 -0.61
C GLU A 60 12.86 6.51 -0.56
N LEU A 61 13.33 5.29 -0.30
CA LEU A 61 14.74 4.94 -0.34
C LEU A 61 15.33 5.14 -1.75
N GLY A 62 14.58 4.76 -2.78
CA GLY A 62 14.94 4.99 -4.18
C GLY A 62 15.11 6.48 -4.50
N GLN A 63 14.26 7.34 -3.97
CA GLN A 63 14.40 8.79 -4.13
C GLN A 63 15.70 9.31 -3.50
N ILE A 64 16.03 8.86 -2.29
CA ILE A 64 17.29 9.24 -1.61
C ILE A 64 18.50 8.78 -2.44
N VAL A 65 18.45 7.58 -3.00
CA VAL A 65 19.52 7.09 -3.89
C VAL A 65 19.66 8.00 -5.11
N GLN A 66 18.56 8.39 -5.77
CA GLN A 66 18.61 9.28 -6.92
C GLN A 66 19.18 10.66 -6.55
N GLU A 67 18.76 11.23 -5.44
CA GLU A 67 19.28 12.51 -4.92
C GLU A 67 20.79 12.45 -4.69
N ARG A 68 21.27 11.42 -3.99
CA ARG A 68 22.71 11.24 -3.72
C ARG A 68 23.51 10.91 -4.97
N MET A 69 22.93 10.19 -5.93
CA MET A 69 23.59 9.93 -7.21
C MET A 69 23.84 11.22 -7.99
N ALA A 70 22.97 12.23 -7.86
CA ALA A 70 23.18 13.53 -8.49
C ALA A 70 24.34 14.33 -7.86
N GLU A 71 24.71 14.03 -6.62
CA GLU A 71 25.83 14.66 -5.90
C GLU A 71 27.17 13.97 -6.12
N LYS A 72 27.20 12.89 -6.92
CA LYS A 72 28.39 12.03 -7.10
C LYS A 72 29.64 12.79 -7.53
N ASP A 73 29.51 13.85 -8.33
CA ASP A 73 30.63 14.68 -8.78
C ASP A 73 31.35 15.40 -7.62
N ASN A 74 30.68 15.58 -6.48
CA ASN A 74 31.23 16.19 -5.27
C ASN A 74 31.58 15.15 -4.18
N ALA A 75 31.48 13.86 -4.48
CA ALA A 75 31.72 12.81 -3.50
C ALA A 75 33.21 12.69 -3.13
N VAL A 76 33.47 12.37 -1.87
CA VAL A 76 34.82 12.05 -1.38
C VAL A 76 35.03 10.54 -1.51
N GLU A 77 36.05 10.13 -2.24
CA GLU A 77 36.45 8.73 -2.33
C GLU A 77 37.07 8.27 -1.01
N VAL A 78 36.59 7.14 -0.49
CA VAL A 78 37.07 6.51 0.75
C VAL A 78 37.24 5.02 0.52
N ASP A 79 38.32 4.43 1.04
CA ASP A 79 38.50 2.97 1.07
C ASP A 79 37.86 2.41 2.35
N ILE A 80 37.15 1.29 2.24
CA ILE A 80 36.53 0.63 3.39
C ILE A 80 37.55 0.10 4.41
N ASN A 81 38.78 -0.15 3.97
CA ASN A 81 39.88 -0.62 4.81
C ASN A 81 40.56 0.52 5.59
N ASP A 82 40.23 1.78 5.29
CA ASP A 82 40.78 2.98 5.94
C ASP A 82 39.85 3.54 7.04
N LEU A 83 38.75 2.84 7.35
CA LEU A 83 37.79 3.12 8.43
C LEU A 83 38.10 2.30 9.70
#